data_AF-A0AAU9WL01-F1
#
_entry.id   AF-A0AAU9WL01-F1
#
_cell.length_a   1.000
_cell.length_b   1.000
_cell.length_c   1.000
_cell.angle_alpha   90.00
_cell.angle_beta   90.00
_cell.angle_gamma   90.00
#
_symmetry.space_group_name_H-M   'P 1'
#
loop_
_entity.id
_entity.type
_entity.pdbx_description
1 polymer ?
#
loop_
_entity_poly.entity_id
_entity_poly.type
_entity_poly.pdbx_seq_one_letter_code
_entity_poly.pdbx_strand_id
1 'polypeptide(L)'
;MFRLSNFFLVLVLFGVFPEAKTVRVSYAGENKARGASLVKRSTGHTHAARSIWDCSCFLPLGMESGYLPDSALSASTSYSANHISKFSRLNKIPAKGKAGAWCAASNNRNQWLQVFFGRETTVTKVAIQGRYSCCSQWVASFKLSYSSDGIHWAWYRLSDGQTKIFGGNVDENTPVYNFLHPHIEATYIRFHPWTWHNHISMRAEVYGCNVYHCQMSLGMEDGRIKDSALSASSFYSAKNTAKLGRLNLEPPSGYAGAWSVKTNDAHQWIQIDLGRPTTVTKVATQGRQNCCNQWVTSYAVSYSLVSPNWVYYMSHGNKKVFPGNYDRHSIVTHEFVPAFHARLVKIHPLSYNYWISMRIELYGCPIKGI
;
A
#
# COMPACT_ATOMS: atom_id res chain seq x y z
N MET A 1 -33.28 -54.10 45.98
CA MET A 1 -34.64 -53.84 45.48
C MET A 1 -34.62 -53.95 43.95
N PHE A 2 -35.71 -54.39 43.32
CA PHE A 2 -35.94 -54.37 41.86
C PHE A 2 -36.23 -52.90 41.42
N ARG A 3 -36.30 -52.41 40.17
CA ARG A 3 -36.10 -52.81 38.73
C ARG A 3 -36.07 -51.47 37.92
N LEU A 4 -35.70 -51.26 36.64
CA LEU A 4 -35.19 -51.93 35.41
C LEU A 4 -34.07 -50.98 34.86
N SER A 5 -33.01 -51.38 34.14
CA SER A 5 -32.88 -51.98 32.79
C SER A 5 -33.30 -51.11 31.60
N ASN A 6 -32.33 -50.75 30.74
CA ASN A 6 -32.39 -51.16 29.33
C ASN A 6 -30.98 -51.28 28.72
N PHE A 7 -30.78 -52.32 27.93
CA PHE A 7 -29.58 -52.62 27.14
C PHE A 7 -29.93 -52.45 25.66
N PHE A 8 -28.95 -52.12 24.82
CA PHE A 8 -28.81 -52.81 23.54
C PHE A 8 -27.35 -52.83 23.08
N LEU A 9 -26.95 -53.98 22.55
CA LEU A 9 -25.65 -54.31 21.95
C LEU A 9 -25.90 -54.65 20.48
N VAL A 10 -24.93 -54.49 19.57
CA VAL A 10 -24.59 -55.53 18.55
C VAL A 10 -23.39 -55.13 17.67
N LEU A 11 -22.47 -56.10 17.53
CA LEU A 11 -21.38 -56.36 16.58
C LEU A 11 -20.46 -55.28 15.98
N VAL A 12 -19.19 -55.67 15.95
CA VAL A 12 -18.12 -55.23 15.04
C VAL A 12 -18.03 -56.23 13.88
N LEU A 13 -17.63 -55.78 12.68
CA LEU A 13 -17.01 -56.64 11.65
C LEU A 13 -15.78 -55.94 11.06
N PHE A 14 -14.74 -56.72 10.78
CA PHE A 14 -13.46 -56.24 10.22
C PHE A 14 -13.50 -56.19 8.69
N GLY A 15 -12.82 -55.20 8.10
CA GLY A 15 -12.52 -55.12 6.66
C GLY A 15 -11.07 -54.71 6.46
N VAL A 16 -10.33 -55.43 5.62
CA VAL A 16 -8.86 -55.31 5.47
C VAL A 16 -8.49 -54.47 4.25
N PHE A 17 -7.45 -53.64 4.37
CA PHE A 17 -6.86 -52.87 3.28
C PHE A 17 -6.15 -53.74 2.24
N PRO A 18 -6.21 -53.37 0.95
CA PRO A 18 -5.12 -53.61 0.00
C PRO A 18 -4.44 -52.29 -0.44
N GLU A 19 -3.23 -52.43 -0.98
CA GLU A 19 -2.25 -51.34 -1.13
C GLU A 19 -2.45 -50.44 -2.36
N ALA A 20 -1.78 -49.28 -2.33
CA ALA A 20 -1.70 -48.37 -3.47
C ALA A 20 -0.90 -48.97 -4.65
N LYS A 21 -1.29 -48.63 -5.89
CA LYS A 21 -0.51 -48.94 -7.10
C LYS A 21 -0.22 -47.70 -7.91
N THR A 22 1.07 -47.50 -8.21
CA THR A 22 1.61 -46.40 -9.00
C THR A 22 1.16 -46.50 -10.46
N VAL A 23 0.57 -45.44 -11.00
CA VAL A 23 0.26 -45.34 -12.45
C VAL A 23 1.42 -44.63 -13.15
N ARG A 24 2.02 -45.30 -14.14
CA ARG A 24 3.03 -44.70 -15.02
C ARG A 24 2.35 -43.85 -16.10
N VAL A 25 2.82 -42.62 -16.30
CA VAL A 25 2.49 -41.84 -17.50
C VAL A 25 3.33 -42.35 -18.67
N SER A 26 2.70 -42.54 -19.84
CA SER A 26 3.36 -42.90 -21.09
C SER A 26 2.90 -41.95 -22.20
N TYR A 27 3.82 -41.55 -23.08
CA TYR A 27 3.59 -40.52 -24.11
C TYR A 27 3.55 -41.12 -25.52
N ALA A 28 2.38 -41.07 -26.15
CA ALA A 28 2.13 -41.14 -27.59
C ALA A 28 0.64 -40.74 -27.81
N GLY A 29 0.20 -40.14 -28.91
CA GLY A 29 0.88 -39.59 -30.08
C GLY A 29 -0.11 -38.70 -30.86
N GLU A 30 0.34 -37.99 -31.88
CA GLU A 30 -0.53 -37.07 -32.65
C GLU A 30 -1.61 -37.77 -33.48
N ASN A 31 -2.78 -37.13 -33.70
CA ASN A 31 -3.29 -36.95 -35.07
C ASN A 31 -4.39 -35.88 -35.25
N LYS A 32 -4.62 -35.53 -36.53
CA LYS A 32 -5.30 -34.32 -37.01
C LYS A 32 -6.84 -34.28 -36.86
N ALA A 33 -7.30 -33.15 -36.31
CA ALA A 33 -8.34 -32.24 -36.80
C ALA A 33 -9.51 -32.76 -37.69
N ARG A 34 -10.74 -32.43 -37.26
CA ARG A 34 -11.85 -31.94 -38.11
C ARG A 34 -12.62 -30.84 -37.35
N GLY A 35 -13.16 -29.86 -38.07
CA GLY A 35 -13.74 -28.64 -37.48
C GLY A 35 -15.26 -28.67 -37.35
N ALA A 36 -15.79 -27.85 -36.43
CA ALA A 36 -17.20 -27.47 -36.35
C ALA A 36 -17.30 -26.00 -35.93
N SER A 37 -18.01 -25.18 -36.73
CA SER A 37 -18.30 -23.79 -36.36
C SER A 37 -19.47 -23.75 -35.39
N LEU A 38 -19.32 -23.07 -34.26
CA LEU A 38 -20.40 -22.83 -33.30
C LEU A 38 -20.43 -21.37 -32.86
N VAL A 39 -21.29 -20.59 -33.52
CA VAL A 39 -21.58 -19.20 -33.17
C VAL A 39 -22.25 -19.15 -31.80
N LYS A 40 -21.49 -18.77 -30.76
CA LYS A 40 -22.07 -18.40 -29.46
C LYS A 40 -22.38 -16.90 -29.45
N ARG A 41 -23.67 -16.58 -29.52
CA ARG A 41 -24.20 -15.22 -29.32
C ARG A 41 -23.73 -14.64 -27.98
N SER A 42 -23.42 -13.35 -27.96
CA SER A 42 -23.15 -12.61 -26.73
C SER A 42 -24.44 -12.39 -25.92
N THR A 43 -24.67 -13.20 -24.90
CA THR A 43 -25.59 -12.84 -23.80
C THR A 43 -24.81 -12.02 -22.78
N GLY A 44 -25.22 -10.76 -22.58
CA GLY A 44 -24.51 -9.86 -21.68
C GLY A 44 -24.46 -10.41 -20.25
N HIS A 45 -23.26 -10.57 -19.72
CA HIS A 45 -23.04 -10.72 -18.28
C HIS A 45 -22.29 -9.48 -17.83
N THR A 46 -22.95 -8.66 -17.01
CA THR A 46 -22.34 -7.50 -16.37
C THR A 46 -21.19 -8.00 -15.51
N HIS A 47 -19.96 -7.70 -15.93
CA HIS A 47 -18.78 -7.95 -15.11
C HIS A 47 -18.84 -7.04 -13.88
N ALA A 48 -19.49 -7.52 -12.82
CA ALA A 48 -19.34 -6.97 -11.48
C ALA A 48 -17.84 -6.83 -11.21
N ALA A 49 -17.39 -5.61 -10.90
CA ALA A 49 -15.99 -5.30 -10.78
C ALA A 49 -15.35 -6.21 -9.73
N ARG A 50 -14.52 -7.17 -10.18
CA ARG A 50 -13.68 -7.94 -9.27
C ARG A 50 -12.70 -6.96 -8.66
N SER A 51 -12.98 -6.55 -7.42
CA SER A 51 -12.03 -5.83 -6.57
C SER A 51 -10.67 -6.49 -6.70
N ILE A 52 -9.69 -5.73 -7.18
CA ILE A 52 -8.30 -6.17 -7.19
C ILE A 52 -7.86 -6.10 -5.73
N TRP A 53 -7.95 -7.24 -5.04
CA TRP A 53 -7.40 -7.39 -3.71
C TRP A 53 -5.91 -7.07 -3.79
N ASP A 54 -5.52 -5.92 -3.26
CA ASP A 54 -4.13 -5.50 -3.21
C ASP A 54 -3.35 -6.53 -2.39
N CYS A 55 -2.53 -7.32 -3.10
CA CYS A 55 -1.75 -8.41 -2.51
C CYS A 55 -0.69 -7.92 -1.50
N SER A 56 -0.51 -6.59 -1.35
CA SER A 56 0.34 -5.96 -0.34
C SER A 56 -0.39 -5.58 0.96
N CYS A 57 -1.73 -5.67 1.04
CA CYS A 57 -2.51 -5.15 2.18
C CYS A 57 -2.47 -5.99 3.48
N PHE A 58 -1.36 -6.69 3.74
CA PHE A 58 -1.09 -7.43 4.99
C PHE A 58 0.31 -7.15 5.56
N LEU A 59 0.99 -6.11 5.04
CA LEU A 59 2.33 -5.68 5.47
C LEU A 59 2.29 -4.97 6.83
N PRO A 60 3.37 -5.05 7.65
CA PRO A 60 3.46 -4.29 8.90
C PRO A 60 3.53 -2.79 8.60
N LEU A 61 2.72 -2.00 9.32
CA LEU A 61 2.64 -0.55 9.15
C LEU A 61 3.83 0.17 9.80
N GLY A 62 4.52 -0.46 10.76
CA GLY A 62 5.88 -0.07 11.14
C GLY A 62 6.11 0.19 12.63
N MET A 63 5.35 -0.43 13.53
CA MET A 63 5.65 -0.41 14.95
C MET A 63 6.97 -1.14 15.23
N GLU A 64 7.13 -2.38 14.75
CA GLU A 64 8.32 -3.21 14.95
C GLU A 64 9.57 -2.59 14.30
N SER A 65 9.45 -2.20 13.03
CA SER A 65 10.55 -1.68 12.22
C SER A 65 11.00 -0.25 12.56
N GLY A 66 10.23 0.48 13.37
CA GLY A 66 10.50 1.89 13.68
C GLY A 66 10.07 2.89 12.60
N TYR A 67 9.46 2.44 11.50
CA TYR A 67 8.96 3.34 10.44
C TYR A 67 7.82 4.25 10.95
N LEU A 68 6.97 3.76 11.87
CA LEU A 68 6.12 4.63 12.67
C LEU A 68 6.98 5.27 13.78
N PRO A 69 7.11 6.62 13.84
CA PRO A 69 7.98 7.29 14.80
C PRO A 69 7.46 7.14 16.24
N ASP A 70 8.29 7.39 17.24
CA ASP A 70 7.88 7.29 18.66
C ASP A 70 6.69 8.21 19.00
N SER A 71 6.53 9.34 18.29
CA SER A 71 5.40 10.28 18.40
C SER A 71 4.07 9.74 17.85
N ALA A 72 4.09 8.67 17.03
CA ALA A 72 2.88 8.01 16.55
C ALA A 72 2.22 7.09 17.60
N LEU A 73 2.89 6.86 18.73
CA LEU A 73 2.48 5.90 19.76
C LEU A 73 2.15 6.61 21.06
N SER A 74 0.88 6.57 21.49
CA SER A 74 0.42 7.15 22.76
C SER A 74 -0.39 6.13 23.57
N ALA A 75 -0.68 6.42 24.83
CA ALA A 75 -1.45 5.54 25.70
C ALA A 75 -2.24 6.35 26.74
N SER A 76 -3.28 5.74 27.32
CA SER A 76 -4.12 6.31 28.38
C SER A 76 -3.32 6.74 29.61
N THR A 77 -2.40 5.88 30.05
CA THR A 77 -1.51 6.07 31.21
C THR A 77 -0.21 5.27 30.97
N SER A 78 0.78 5.38 31.85
CA SER A 78 1.95 4.50 31.85
C SER A 78 2.54 4.36 33.26
N TYR A 79 2.97 3.16 33.64
CA TYR A 79 3.47 2.85 34.99
C TYR A 79 4.65 3.74 35.42
N SER A 80 5.57 4.03 34.50
CA SER A 80 6.59 5.07 34.65
C SER A 80 7.21 5.44 33.29
N ALA A 81 8.13 6.40 33.25
CA ALA A 81 8.90 6.77 32.05
C ALA A 81 9.70 5.61 31.41
N ASN A 82 9.84 4.46 32.09
CA ASN A 82 10.46 3.26 31.54
C ASN A 82 9.45 2.28 30.89
N HIS A 83 8.14 2.55 31.00
CA HIS A 83 7.02 1.70 30.61
C HIS A 83 6.04 2.38 29.62
N ILE A 84 6.47 3.47 28.96
CA ILE A 84 5.63 4.28 28.06
C ILE A 84 5.35 3.64 26.70
N SER A 85 4.32 4.15 26.03
CA SER A 85 3.80 3.73 24.71
C SER A 85 4.86 3.30 23.69
N LYS A 86 5.96 4.05 23.53
CA LYS A 86 7.00 3.75 22.54
C LYS A 86 7.77 2.43 22.74
N PHE A 87 7.65 1.80 23.91
CA PHE A 87 8.19 0.46 24.17
C PHE A 87 7.23 -0.67 23.77
N SER A 88 6.01 -0.35 23.32
CA SER A 88 5.00 -1.31 22.84
C SER A 88 5.25 -1.86 21.43
N ARG A 89 6.46 -1.75 20.87
CA ARG A 89 6.75 -2.27 19.52
C ARG A 89 6.86 -3.80 19.57
N LEU A 90 6.28 -4.51 18.59
CA LEU A 90 6.39 -5.99 18.51
C LEU A 90 7.86 -6.42 18.49
N ASN A 91 8.14 -7.61 19.02
CA ASN A 91 9.47 -8.21 19.17
C ASN A 91 10.51 -7.34 19.89
N LYS A 92 10.12 -6.23 20.53
CA LYS A 92 11.06 -5.29 21.13
C LYS A 92 11.81 -5.90 22.32
N ILE A 93 13.10 -6.14 22.12
CA ILE A 93 14.05 -6.38 23.21
C ILE A 93 14.35 -5.02 23.89
N PRO A 94 14.25 -4.92 25.23
CA PRO A 94 14.55 -3.70 25.97
C PRO A 94 16.04 -3.43 26.09
N ALA A 95 16.41 -2.14 26.01
CA ALA A 95 17.68 -1.67 26.56
C ALA A 95 17.64 -1.69 28.11
N LYS A 96 18.82 -1.78 28.76
CA LYS A 96 18.95 -1.84 30.22
C LYS A 96 18.12 -0.75 30.92
N GLY A 97 17.25 -1.16 31.84
CA GLY A 97 16.36 -0.27 32.60
C GLY A 97 15.07 0.15 31.90
N LYS A 98 14.76 -0.33 30.68
CA LYS A 98 13.47 -0.12 30.00
C LYS A 98 12.60 -1.38 30.06
N ALA A 99 11.28 -1.22 30.01
CA ALA A 99 10.34 -2.29 30.35
C ALA A 99 10.14 -3.38 29.29
N GLY A 100 10.44 -3.08 28.01
CA GLY A 100 10.20 -4.00 26.89
C GLY A 100 8.73 -4.12 26.46
N ALA A 101 7.86 -3.25 26.96
CA ALA A 101 6.46 -3.12 26.59
C ALA A 101 5.92 -1.75 27.06
N TRP A 102 4.78 -1.31 26.52
CA TRP A 102 3.94 -0.38 27.27
C TRP A 102 3.34 -1.13 28.47
N CYS A 103 3.30 -0.50 29.64
CA CYS A 103 2.57 -1.01 30.79
C CYS A 103 1.75 0.14 31.40
N ALA A 104 0.46 -0.07 31.65
CA ALA A 104 -0.44 0.97 32.17
C ALA A 104 -0.09 1.40 33.61
N ALA A 105 -0.59 2.54 34.08
CA ALA A 105 -0.47 2.93 35.49
C ALA A 105 -1.53 2.26 36.38
N SER A 106 -2.54 1.59 35.82
CA SER A 106 -3.61 0.95 36.57
C SER A 106 -4.22 -0.22 35.80
N ASN A 107 -4.46 -1.33 36.50
CA ASN A 107 -5.10 -2.53 35.96
C ASN A 107 -6.63 -2.37 35.89
N ASN A 108 -7.14 -1.64 34.89
CA ASN A 108 -8.58 -1.51 34.65
C ASN A 108 -8.93 -1.43 33.15
N ARG A 109 -10.23 -1.57 32.82
CA ARG A 109 -10.73 -1.58 31.43
C ARG A 109 -10.80 -0.21 30.75
N ASN A 110 -10.35 0.85 31.43
CA ASN A 110 -10.31 2.21 30.87
C ASN A 110 -8.94 2.52 30.22
N GLN A 111 -8.03 1.54 30.18
CA GLN A 111 -6.72 1.70 29.57
C GLN A 111 -6.74 1.45 28.07
N TRP A 112 -5.89 2.16 27.32
CA TRP A 112 -5.70 1.95 25.90
C TRP A 112 -4.27 2.25 25.45
N LEU A 113 -3.84 1.54 24.41
CA LEU A 113 -2.66 1.86 23.59
C LEU A 113 -3.14 2.35 22.23
N GLN A 114 -2.66 3.51 21.77
CA GLN A 114 -3.05 4.14 20.52
C GLN A 114 -1.89 4.16 19.52
N VAL A 115 -2.23 3.91 18.25
CA VAL A 115 -1.35 4.10 17.10
C VAL A 115 -2.00 5.13 16.17
N PHE A 116 -1.22 6.12 15.73
CA PHE A 116 -1.58 7.11 14.73
C PHE A 116 -0.79 6.85 13.44
N PHE A 117 -1.48 6.63 12.32
CA PHE A 117 -0.82 6.27 11.06
C PHE A 117 -0.34 7.49 10.25
N GLY A 118 -0.77 8.71 10.65
CA GLY A 118 -0.50 9.96 9.92
C GLY A 118 -1.33 10.16 8.64
N ARG A 119 -2.15 9.18 8.25
CA ARG A 119 -2.95 9.14 7.02
C ARG A 119 -4.04 8.07 7.10
N GLU A 120 -5.05 8.18 6.25
CA GLU A 120 -6.10 7.16 6.07
C GLU A 120 -5.49 5.81 5.66
N THR A 121 -5.85 4.74 6.39
CA THR A 121 -5.18 3.44 6.33
C THR A 121 -6.17 2.29 6.53
N THR A 122 -6.13 1.30 5.65
CA THR A 122 -6.82 0.01 5.75
C THR A 122 -6.03 -0.91 6.69
N VAL A 123 -6.59 -1.23 7.84
CA VAL A 123 -6.04 -2.21 8.78
C VAL A 123 -6.76 -3.55 8.59
N THR A 124 -5.98 -4.60 8.29
CA THR A 124 -6.49 -5.94 7.95
C THR A 124 -6.12 -6.99 9.01
N LYS A 125 -5.11 -6.72 9.84
CA LYS A 125 -4.63 -7.62 10.90
C LYS A 125 -3.90 -6.83 11.98
N VAL A 126 -3.96 -7.31 13.22
CA VAL A 126 -3.12 -6.83 14.33
C VAL A 126 -2.36 -8.00 14.96
N ALA A 127 -1.22 -7.72 15.60
CA ALA A 127 -0.53 -8.67 16.46
C ALA A 127 -0.29 -8.05 17.83
N ILE A 128 -0.35 -8.85 18.89
CA ILE A 128 0.07 -8.44 20.24
C ILE A 128 0.99 -9.46 20.91
N GLN A 129 1.78 -8.99 21.87
CA GLN A 129 2.73 -9.73 22.72
C GLN A 129 2.66 -9.21 24.15
N GLY A 130 3.03 -10.05 25.12
CA GLY A 130 3.28 -9.63 26.49
C GLY A 130 4.56 -8.81 26.69
N ARG A 131 4.94 -8.61 27.94
CA ARG A 131 6.17 -7.92 28.34
C ARG A 131 7.39 -8.81 28.15
N TYR A 132 8.36 -8.36 27.34
CA TYR A 132 9.54 -9.17 27.00
C TYR A 132 10.24 -9.79 28.23
N SER A 133 10.27 -11.12 28.26
CA SER A 133 11.12 -11.95 29.13
C SER A 133 11.14 -11.57 30.64
N CYS A 134 10.05 -11.02 31.18
CA CYS A 134 9.93 -10.82 32.63
C CYS A 134 8.49 -10.83 33.13
N CYS A 135 8.36 -11.12 34.42
CA CYS A 135 7.26 -10.67 35.26
C CYS A 135 5.88 -11.29 34.96
N SER A 136 5.76 -12.11 33.90
CA SER A 136 4.53 -12.75 33.44
C SER A 136 3.36 -11.79 33.30
N GLN A 137 3.57 -10.72 32.53
CA GLN A 137 2.61 -9.63 32.32
C GLN A 137 2.19 -9.57 30.84
N TRP A 138 0.91 -9.79 30.55
CA TRP A 138 0.38 -9.74 29.18
C TRP A 138 -1.13 -9.47 29.14
N VAL A 139 -1.61 -9.01 27.98
CA VAL A 139 -3.04 -8.83 27.70
C VAL A 139 -3.62 -10.12 27.11
N ALA A 140 -4.59 -10.71 27.80
CA ALA A 140 -5.18 -12.01 27.48
C ALA A 140 -6.46 -11.91 26.62
N SER A 141 -7.14 -10.76 26.65
CA SER A 141 -8.16 -10.39 25.65
C SER A 141 -8.27 -8.87 25.52
N PHE A 142 -8.69 -8.38 24.35
CA PHE A 142 -8.81 -6.95 24.07
C PHE A 142 -9.98 -6.61 23.14
N LYS A 143 -10.32 -5.33 23.07
CA LYS A 143 -11.23 -4.73 22.07
C LYS A 143 -10.47 -3.72 21.22
N LEU A 144 -10.97 -3.44 20.02
CA LEU A 144 -10.44 -2.38 19.15
C LEU A 144 -11.45 -1.24 19.01
N SER A 145 -10.96 0.00 19.04
CA SER A 145 -11.69 1.17 18.52
C SER A 145 -10.83 1.92 17.51
N TYR A 146 -11.46 2.61 16.58
CA TYR A 146 -10.77 3.31 15.49
C TYR A 146 -11.40 4.68 15.22
N SER A 147 -10.65 5.55 14.54
CA SER A 147 -11.03 6.95 14.29
C SER A 147 -10.28 7.52 13.09
N SER A 148 -10.92 8.43 12.36
CA SER A 148 -10.27 9.20 11.27
C SER A 148 -9.73 10.56 11.72
N ASP A 149 -10.25 11.11 12.83
CA ASP A 149 -9.96 12.47 13.33
C ASP A 149 -9.29 12.49 14.73
N GLY A 150 -9.28 11.37 15.45
CA GLY A 150 -8.77 11.24 16.82
C GLY A 150 -9.76 11.69 17.91
N ILE A 151 -10.90 12.26 17.52
CA ILE A 151 -11.93 12.83 18.40
C ILE A 151 -13.12 11.87 18.52
N HIS A 152 -13.66 11.41 17.39
CA HIS A 152 -14.80 10.51 17.32
C HIS A 152 -14.34 9.07 17.11
N TRP A 153 -14.77 8.15 17.98
CA TRP A 153 -14.24 6.78 18.03
C TRP A 153 -15.33 5.73 17.82
N ALA A 154 -15.19 4.94 16.75
CA ALA A 154 -16.03 3.79 16.47
C ALA A 154 -15.46 2.53 17.15
N TRP A 155 -16.32 1.71 17.74
CA TRP A 155 -15.94 0.37 18.21
C TRP A 155 -15.93 -0.61 17.05
N TYR A 156 -14.92 -1.47 16.99
CA TYR A 156 -14.89 -2.55 16.01
C TYR A 156 -15.95 -3.62 16.33
N ARG A 157 -16.81 -3.91 15.35
CA ARG A 157 -18.00 -4.76 15.49
C ARG A 157 -18.01 -5.88 14.46
N LEU A 158 -18.65 -6.98 14.81
CA LEU A 158 -19.01 -8.04 13.86
C LEU A 158 -20.28 -7.66 13.07
N SER A 159 -20.66 -8.49 12.10
CA SER A 159 -21.86 -8.32 11.27
C SER A 159 -23.19 -8.37 12.03
N ASP A 160 -23.19 -8.89 13.27
CA ASP A 160 -24.33 -8.88 14.20
C ASP A 160 -24.42 -7.56 15.01
N GLY A 161 -23.49 -6.63 14.80
CA GLY A 161 -23.41 -5.35 15.52
C GLY A 161 -22.72 -5.43 16.89
N GLN A 162 -22.31 -6.61 17.38
CA GLN A 162 -21.64 -6.75 18.67
C GLN A 162 -20.17 -6.29 18.60
N THR A 163 -19.73 -5.53 19.61
CA THR A 163 -18.32 -5.12 19.73
C THR A 163 -17.42 -6.33 19.99
N LYS A 164 -16.54 -6.63 19.03
CA LYS A 164 -15.68 -7.83 19.06
C LYS A 164 -14.70 -7.78 20.23
N ILE A 165 -14.64 -8.89 20.98
CA ILE A 165 -13.51 -9.23 21.85
C ILE A 165 -12.57 -10.16 21.08
N PHE A 166 -11.29 -9.86 21.11
CA PHE A 166 -10.20 -10.62 20.49
C PHE A 166 -9.44 -11.43 21.54
N GLY A 167 -8.96 -12.60 21.15
CA GLY A 167 -8.02 -13.38 21.95
C GLY A 167 -6.64 -12.73 21.96
N GLY A 168 -6.05 -12.63 23.15
CA GLY A 168 -4.70 -12.12 23.36
C GLY A 168 -3.70 -13.22 23.68
N ASN A 169 -2.63 -12.85 24.38
CA ASN A 169 -1.53 -13.75 24.70
C ASN A 169 -1.85 -14.69 25.89
N VAL A 170 -1.12 -15.80 25.95
CA VAL A 170 -1.06 -16.72 27.10
C VAL A 170 0.32 -16.75 27.76
N ASP A 171 1.26 -15.93 27.27
CA ASP A 171 2.65 -15.83 27.72
C ASP A 171 3.25 -14.44 27.37
N GLU A 172 4.49 -14.19 27.78
CA GLU A 172 5.22 -12.94 27.58
C GLU A 172 5.62 -12.62 26.12
N ASN A 173 5.81 -13.62 25.26
CA ASN A 173 6.68 -13.54 24.08
C ASN A 173 6.10 -14.07 22.77
N THR A 174 5.14 -15.00 22.78
CA THR A 174 4.52 -15.54 21.56
C THR A 174 3.60 -14.48 20.93
N PRO A 175 3.85 -14.03 19.69
CA PRO A 175 2.98 -13.06 19.04
C PRO A 175 1.65 -13.70 18.61
N VAL A 176 0.54 -13.13 19.08
CA VAL A 176 -0.82 -13.57 18.75
C VAL A 176 -1.41 -12.64 17.71
N TYR A 177 -1.67 -13.19 16.52
CA TYR A 177 -2.20 -12.49 15.36
C TYR A 177 -3.73 -12.60 15.30
N ASN A 178 -4.41 -11.47 15.11
CA ASN A 178 -5.85 -11.41 14.88
C ASN A 178 -6.11 -10.72 13.52
N PHE A 179 -6.69 -11.44 12.57
CA PHE A 179 -7.20 -10.86 11.32
C PHE A 179 -8.53 -10.15 11.56
N LEU A 180 -8.76 -9.07 10.82
CA LEU A 180 -9.97 -8.24 10.90
C LEU A 180 -10.84 -8.51 9.68
N HIS A 181 -12.06 -9.02 9.90
CA HIS A 181 -13.09 -9.17 8.87
C HIS A 181 -14.43 -8.68 9.47
N PRO A 182 -14.94 -7.50 9.09
CA PRO A 182 -14.45 -6.58 8.04
C PRO A 182 -13.08 -5.94 8.38
N HIS A 183 -12.42 -5.34 7.39
CA HIS A 183 -11.27 -4.45 7.61
C HIS A 183 -11.68 -3.18 8.37
N ILE A 184 -10.71 -2.40 8.84
CA ILE A 184 -10.91 -1.06 9.41
C ILE A 184 -10.29 -0.03 8.47
N GLU A 185 -11.04 0.98 8.04
CA GLU A 185 -10.47 2.20 7.45
C GLU A 185 -10.35 3.28 8.55
N ALA A 186 -9.13 3.78 8.81
CA ALA A 186 -8.89 4.75 9.88
C ALA A 186 -7.56 5.53 9.75
N THR A 187 -7.45 6.63 10.48
CA THR A 187 -6.18 7.35 10.71
C THR A 187 -5.55 6.96 12.06
N TYR A 188 -6.38 6.47 12.99
CA TYR A 188 -5.99 6.03 14.34
C TYR A 188 -6.64 4.70 14.71
N ILE A 189 -5.93 3.88 15.48
CA ILE A 189 -6.49 2.70 16.16
C ILE A 189 -6.10 2.70 17.65
N ARG A 190 -6.99 2.17 18.50
CA ARG A 190 -6.75 1.92 19.93
C ARG A 190 -7.02 0.46 20.27
N PHE A 191 -6.05 -0.15 20.97
CA PHE A 191 -6.18 -1.43 21.64
C PHE A 191 -6.65 -1.19 23.08
N HIS A 192 -7.76 -1.79 23.49
CA HIS A 192 -8.35 -1.66 24.84
C HIS A 192 -8.28 -3.02 25.56
N PRO A 193 -7.36 -3.22 26.52
CA PRO A 193 -7.25 -4.45 27.30
C PRO A 193 -8.53 -4.76 28.09
N TRP A 194 -9.02 -5.98 27.94
CA TRP A 194 -10.30 -6.43 28.49
C TRP A 194 -10.13 -7.48 29.60
N THR A 195 -9.12 -8.35 29.44
CA THR A 195 -8.52 -9.20 30.49
C THR A 195 -7.00 -9.27 30.31
N TRP A 196 -6.27 -9.55 31.37
CA TRP A 196 -4.80 -9.57 31.42
C TRP A 196 -4.31 -10.54 32.50
N HIS A 197 -3.05 -10.97 32.40
CA HIS A 197 -2.37 -11.76 33.43
C HIS A 197 -1.38 -10.87 34.18
N ASN A 198 -1.41 -10.90 35.52
CA ASN A 198 -0.70 -10.02 36.48
C ASN A 198 -0.90 -8.50 36.29
N HIS A 199 -0.58 -7.97 35.11
CA HIS A 199 -0.59 -6.54 34.82
C HIS A 199 -0.88 -6.25 33.35
N ILE A 200 -1.55 -5.12 33.07
CA ILE A 200 -1.75 -4.62 31.70
C ILE A 200 -0.40 -4.19 31.14
N SER A 201 0.19 -5.07 30.33
CA SER A 201 1.48 -4.86 29.67
C SER A 201 1.41 -5.44 28.26
N MET A 202 1.84 -4.68 27.24
CA MET A 202 1.62 -5.04 25.84
C MET A 202 2.69 -4.48 24.89
N ARG A 203 3.07 -5.33 23.94
CA ARG A 203 3.71 -5.01 22.65
C ARG A 203 2.72 -5.29 21.52
N ALA A 204 2.84 -4.62 20.38
CA ALA A 204 1.92 -4.71 19.25
C ALA A 204 2.59 -4.36 17.91
N GLU A 205 1.98 -4.83 16.82
CA GLU A 205 2.15 -4.33 15.44
C GLU A 205 0.79 -4.29 14.75
N VAL A 206 0.62 -3.34 13.84
CA VAL A 206 -0.60 -3.20 13.01
C VAL A 206 -0.23 -3.51 11.58
N TYR A 207 -1.08 -4.25 10.87
CA TYR A 207 -0.84 -4.71 9.50
C TYR A 207 -1.96 -4.27 8.56
N GLY A 208 -1.60 -3.95 7.32
CA GLY A 208 -2.54 -3.43 6.35
C GLY A 208 -1.87 -2.76 5.15
N CYS A 209 -2.55 -1.75 4.60
CA CYS A 209 -2.04 -0.84 3.59
C CYS A 209 -2.74 0.53 3.73
N ASN A 210 -2.13 1.62 3.26
CA ASN A 210 -2.95 2.80 2.93
C ASN A 210 -3.69 2.51 1.63
N VAL A 211 -4.98 2.86 1.53
CA VAL A 211 -5.78 2.77 0.29
C VAL A 211 -5.05 3.39 -0.92
N TYR A 212 -4.24 4.42 -0.66
CA TYR A 212 -3.50 5.20 -1.66
C TYR A 212 -2.02 4.80 -1.82
N HIS A 213 -1.59 3.59 -1.39
CA HIS A 213 -0.16 3.27 -1.24
C HIS A 213 0.67 3.36 -2.53
N CYS A 214 0.03 3.27 -3.70
CA CYS A 214 0.65 3.42 -5.02
C CYS A 214 0.23 4.71 -5.76
N GLN A 215 -0.31 5.71 -5.06
CA GLN A 215 -0.72 7.01 -5.62
C GLN A 215 0.11 8.18 -5.02
N MET A 216 1.25 7.89 -4.39
CA MET A 216 2.18 8.87 -3.83
C MET A 216 3.05 9.49 -4.94
N SER A 217 3.42 10.77 -4.82
CA SER A 217 4.37 11.41 -5.74
C SER A 217 5.73 10.70 -5.71
N LEU A 218 6.34 10.52 -6.88
CA LEU A 218 7.62 9.80 -7.01
C LEU A 218 8.81 10.72 -6.75
N GLY A 219 8.68 12.03 -6.95
CA GLY A 219 9.62 13.02 -6.42
C GLY A 219 10.11 14.07 -7.40
N MET A 220 9.30 14.45 -8.39
CA MET A 220 9.63 15.56 -9.28
C MET A 220 9.51 16.89 -8.54
N GLU A 221 8.40 17.14 -7.85
CA GLU A 221 8.09 18.39 -7.14
C GLU A 221 9.04 18.63 -5.97
N ASP A 222 9.18 17.64 -5.07
CA ASP A 222 9.97 17.75 -3.84
C ASP A 222 11.46 17.43 -3.97
N GLY A 223 11.94 17.13 -5.17
CA GLY A 223 13.36 16.88 -5.45
C GLY A 223 13.90 15.51 -5.03
N ARG A 224 13.07 14.57 -4.52
CA ARG A 224 13.51 13.18 -4.27
C ARG A 224 14.07 12.50 -5.53
N ILE A 225 13.54 12.82 -6.70
CA ILE A 225 14.17 12.53 -8.00
C ILE A 225 15.21 13.63 -8.27
N LYS A 226 16.50 13.27 -8.20
CA LYS A 226 17.63 14.20 -8.38
C LYS A 226 17.71 14.74 -9.80
N ASP A 227 18.27 15.95 -9.97
CA ASP A 227 18.49 16.58 -11.29
C ASP A 227 19.22 15.68 -12.29
N SER A 228 20.17 14.86 -11.83
CA SER A 228 20.94 13.92 -12.67
C SER A 228 20.12 12.74 -13.21
N ALA A 229 18.90 12.52 -12.70
CA ALA A 229 17.96 11.52 -13.21
C ALA A 229 17.00 12.08 -14.30
N LEU A 230 17.13 13.38 -14.63
CA LEU A 230 16.26 14.09 -15.56
C LEU A 230 17.02 14.45 -16.83
N SER A 231 16.49 14.04 -17.99
CA SER A 231 17.08 14.33 -19.31
C SER A 231 16.00 14.64 -20.34
N ALA A 232 16.36 15.19 -21.50
CA ALA A 232 15.42 15.52 -22.55
C ALA A 232 16.07 15.45 -23.94
N SER A 233 15.24 15.36 -24.98
CA SER A 233 15.62 15.43 -26.40
C SER A 233 16.38 16.71 -26.75
N SER A 234 15.93 17.84 -26.22
CA SER A 234 16.53 19.16 -26.41
C SER A 234 16.12 20.12 -25.31
N PHE A 235 16.74 21.29 -25.24
CA PHE A 235 16.28 22.42 -24.43
C PHE A 235 16.63 23.75 -25.10
N TYR A 236 15.77 24.77 -24.95
CA TYR A 236 15.95 26.09 -25.57
C TYR A 236 17.24 26.79 -25.11
N SER A 237 17.53 26.70 -23.81
CA SER A 237 18.75 27.23 -23.19
C SER A 237 19.04 26.48 -21.88
N ALA A 238 20.19 26.74 -21.25
CA ALA A 238 20.48 26.25 -19.90
C ALA A 238 19.35 26.58 -18.88
N LYS A 239 18.62 27.69 -19.12
CA LYS A 239 17.49 28.17 -18.31
C LYS A 239 16.14 27.50 -18.63
N ASN A 240 16.14 26.47 -19.47
CA ASN A 240 14.97 25.67 -19.90
C ASN A 240 15.22 24.14 -19.82
N THR A 241 16.22 23.71 -19.04
CA THR A 241 16.69 22.32 -18.95
C THR A 241 15.67 21.37 -18.29
N ALA A 242 15.81 20.06 -18.53
CA ALA A 242 14.86 19.03 -18.07
C ALA A 242 14.51 19.12 -16.57
N LYS A 243 15.49 19.46 -15.72
CA LYS A 243 15.32 19.68 -14.28
C LYS A 243 14.37 20.81 -13.87
N LEU A 244 14.02 21.69 -14.80
CA LEU A 244 13.03 22.75 -14.59
C LEU A 244 11.61 22.28 -14.92
N GLY A 245 11.46 21.07 -15.45
CA GLY A 245 10.17 20.41 -15.73
C GLY A 245 9.53 19.73 -14.51
N ARG A 246 9.77 20.25 -13.30
CA ARG A 246 9.18 19.76 -12.04
C ARG A 246 7.84 20.46 -11.77
N LEU A 247 6.82 19.72 -11.33
CA LEU A 247 5.52 20.31 -10.95
C LEU A 247 5.68 21.42 -9.90
N ASN A 248 4.85 22.46 -9.99
CA ASN A 248 4.82 23.62 -9.08
C ASN A 248 6.16 24.34 -8.86
N LEU A 249 7.15 24.12 -9.73
CA LEU A 249 8.44 24.80 -9.63
C LEU A 249 8.28 26.31 -9.86
N GLU A 250 8.50 27.09 -8.80
CA GLU A 250 8.76 28.52 -8.88
C GLU A 250 10.25 28.75 -9.20
N PRO A 251 10.58 29.30 -10.39
CA PRO A 251 11.96 29.43 -10.82
C PRO A 251 12.69 30.62 -10.15
N PRO A 252 14.00 30.51 -9.87
CA PRO A 252 14.84 31.67 -9.60
C PRO A 252 14.81 32.68 -10.75
N SER A 253 15.07 33.95 -10.46
CA SER A 253 14.97 35.04 -11.45
C SER A 253 15.72 34.73 -12.75
N GLY A 254 15.03 34.95 -13.88
CA GLY A 254 15.54 34.68 -15.23
C GLY A 254 15.46 33.21 -15.69
N TYR A 255 15.06 32.25 -14.85
CA TYR A 255 14.79 30.86 -15.28
C TYR A 255 13.34 30.68 -15.76
N ALA A 256 13.09 29.68 -16.61
CA ALA A 256 11.81 29.54 -17.31
C ALA A 256 10.65 28.98 -16.47
N GLY A 257 10.94 28.20 -15.40
CA GLY A 257 9.90 27.50 -14.64
C GLY A 257 9.13 26.47 -15.47
N ALA A 258 9.84 25.81 -16.39
CA ALA A 258 9.47 24.60 -17.11
C ALA A 258 10.73 24.07 -17.83
N TRP A 259 10.69 22.80 -18.23
CA TRP A 259 11.48 22.36 -19.39
C TRP A 259 10.85 22.97 -20.65
N SER A 260 11.66 23.49 -21.57
CA SER A 260 11.22 23.97 -22.89
C SER A 260 12.16 23.50 -23.99
N VAL A 261 11.62 22.97 -25.08
CA VAL A 261 12.40 22.42 -26.21
C VAL A 261 13.21 23.48 -26.96
N LYS A 262 14.26 23.06 -27.67
CA LYS A 262 14.99 23.91 -28.63
C LYS A 262 14.20 24.14 -29.92
N THR A 263 13.46 23.14 -30.36
CA THR A 263 12.68 23.12 -31.61
C THR A 263 11.33 22.45 -31.33
N ASN A 264 10.24 23.04 -31.83
CA ASN A 264 8.92 22.42 -31.69
C ASN A 264 8.71 21.40 -32.81
N ASP A 265 8.84 20.12 -32.47
CA ASP A 265 8.55 19.00 -33.38
C ASP A 265 8.07 17.77 -32.60
N ALA A 266 7.55 16.76 -33.31
CA ALA A 266 6.90 15.59 -32.72
C ALA A 266 7.87 14.53 -32.14
N HIS A 267 9.19 14.73 -32.21
CA HIS A 267 10.20 13.81 -31.68
C HIS A 267 10.75 14.26 -30.32
N GLN A 268 10.22 15.36 -29.78
CA GLN A 268 10.65 15.91 -28.50
C GLN A 268 10.14 15.06 -27.32
N TRP A 269 10.97 14.87 -26.30
CA TRP A 269 10.64 14.12 -25.10
C TRP A 269 11.40 14.63 -23.88
N ILE A 270 10.81 14.44 -22.70
CA ILE A 270 11.49 14.55 -21.40
C ILE A 270 11.44 13.19 -20.70
N GLN A 271 12.58 12.77 -20.16
CA GLN A 271 12.81 11.48 -19.53
C GLN A 271 13.09 11.64 -18.03
N ILE A 272 12.49 10.73 -17.25
CA ILE A 272 12.64 10.58 -15.81
C ILE A 272 13.18 9.18 -15.55
N ASP A 273 14.34 9.07 -14.89
CA ASP A 273 14.83 7.81 -14.30
C ASP A 273 14.39 7.72 -12.83
N LEU A 274 13.53 6.75 -12.52
CA LEU A 274 13.02 6.47 -11.17
C LEU A 274 14.05 5.72 -10.30
N GLY A 275 15.23 5.39 -10.85
CA GLY A 275 16.35 4.73 -10.21
C GLY A 275 16.15 3.22 -9.95
N ARG A 276 14.91 2.77 -9.83
CA ARG A 276 14.50 1.39 -9.53
C ARG A 276 13.16 1.03 -10.20
N PRO A 277 12.86 -0.27 -10.40
CA PRO A 277 11.55 -0.72 -10.86
C PRO A 277 10.43 -0.18 -9.97
N THR A 278 9.47 0.49 -10.59
CA THR A 278 8.41 1.28 -9.95
C THR A 278 7.12 1.09 -10.72
N THR A 279 6.01 0.86 -10.02
CA THR A 279 4.67 0.90 -10.59
C THR A 279 4.23 2.35 -10.68
N VAL A 280 3.89 2.81 -11.88
CA VAL A 280 3.44 4.18 -12.18
C VAL A 280 1.94 4.15 -12.46
N THR A 281 1.19 4.99 -11.74
CA THR A 281 -0.28 4.92 -11.64
C THR A 281 -0.98 6.20 -12.09
N LYS A 282 -0.32 7.36 -12.01
CA LYS A 282 -0.86 8.65 -12.46
C LYS A 282 0.27 9.59 -12.87
N VAL A 283 -0.05 10.55 -13.75
CA VAL A 283 0.79 11.68 -14.12
C VAL A 283 0.05 12.98 -13.84
N ALA A 284 0.78 14.02 -13.43
CA ALA A 284 0.34 15.40 -13.42
C ALA A 284 1.19 16.22 -14.40
N THR A 285 0.56 17.10 -15.18
CA THR A 285 1.23 18.06 -16.05
C THR A 285 0.74 19.48 -15.79
N GLN A 286 1.62 20.45 -16.01
CA GLN A 286 1.41 21.88 -15.81
C GLN A 286 2.25 22.66 -16.84
N GLY A 287 1.84 23.88 -17.19
CA GLY A 287 2.59 24.72 -18.15
C GLY A 287 3.74 25.51 -17.54
N ARG A 288 4.28 26.45 -18.32
CA ARG A 288 5.44 27.29 -17.98
C ARG A 288 5.09 28.42 -17.01
N GLN A 289 5.84 28.53 -15.93
CA GLN A 289 5.54 29.49 -14.86
C GLN A 289 5.88 30.96 -15.19
N ASN A 290 7.10 31.23 -15.66
CA ASN A 290 7.75 32.51 -15.34
C ASN A 290 7.22 33.78 -16.04
N CYS A 291 6.53 33.64 -17.18
CA CYS A 291 6.11 34.80 -17.99
C CYS A 291 5.02 34.47 -19.01
N CYS A 292 5.15 33.30 -19.64
CA CYS A 292 4.76 33.13 -21.01
C CYS A 292 3.76 31.99 -21.14
N ASN A 293 2.73 32.18 -21.97
CA ASN A 293 1.58 31.28 -22.10
C ASN A 293 1.90 30.02 -22.91
N GLN A 294 2.86 29.24 -22.44
CA GLN A 294 3.43 28.07 -23.10
C GLN A 294 3.13 26.80 -22.30
N TRP A 295 2.47 25.83 -22.93
CA TRP A 295 2.09 24.56 -22.32
C TRP A 295 1.86 23.48 -23.37
N VAL A 296 1.90 22.21 -22.94
CA VAL A 296 1.59 21.05 -23.79
C VAL A 296 0.08 20.75 -23.70
N THR A 297 -0.61 20.73 -24.84
CA THR A 297 -2.07 20.50 -24.96
C THR A 297 -2.43 19.05 -25.26
N SER A 298 -1.48 18.22 -25.71
CA SER A 298 -1.62 16.75 -25.69
C SER A 298 -0.25 16.06 -25.72
N TYR A 299 -0.17 14.85 -25.17
CA TYR A 299 1.05 14.05 -25.12
C TYR A 299 0.78 12.54 -25.19
N ALA A 300 1.82 11.77 -25.51
CA ALA A 300 1.89 10.32 -25.28
C ALA A 300 2.95 10.00 -24.23
N VAL A 301 2.89 8.79 -23.67
CA VAL A 301 3.85 8.27 -22.68
C VAL A 301 4.53 7.04 -23.25
N SER A 302 5.85 6.91 -23.10
CA SER A 302 6.55 5.64 -23.28
C SER A 302 7.35 5.29 -22.03
N TYR A 303 7.56 4.02 -21.77
CA TYR A 303 8.23 3.53 -20.58
C TYR A 303 9.16 2.36 -20.89
N SER A 304 10.04 2.07 -19.93
CA SER A 304 11.05 1.02 -20.03
C SER A 304 11.54 0.59 -18.64
N LEU A 305 11.97 -0.67 -18.52
CA LEU A 305 12.79 -1.13 -17.39
C LEU A 305 14.29 -0.97 -17.68
N VAL A 306 14.72 -1.06 -18.95
CA VAL A 306 16.11 -1.00 -19.41
C VAL A 306 16.24 -0.32 -20.78
N SER A 307 17.08 0.71 -20.86
CA SER A 307 17.44 1.36 -22.13
C SER A 307 18.21 0.37 -23.04
N PRO A 308 18.00 0.36 -24.38
CA PRO A 308 17.18 1.27 -25.18
C PRO A 308 15.75 0.77 -25.48
N ASN A 309 15.26 -0.25 -24.76
CA ASN A 309 14.00 -0.91 -25.10
C ASN A 309 12.78 -0.14 -24.58
N TRP A 310 12.17 0.70 -25.43
CA TRP A 310 11.01 1.52 -25.09
C TRP A 310 9.71 0.97 -25.66
N VAL A 311 8.64 0.98 -24.85
CA VAL A 311 7.26 0.70 -25.30
C VAL A 311 6.36 1.89 -25.01
N TYR A 312 5.41 2.18 -25.91
CA TYR A 312 4.39 3.20 -25.66
C TYR A 312 3.32 2.68 -24.68
N TYR A 313 2.73 3.60 -23.92
CA TYR A 313 1.53 3.32 -23.16
C TYR A 313 0.33 3.19 -24.11
N MET A 314 -0.37 2.06 -24.04
CA MET A 314 -1.41 1.67 -24.99
C MET A 314 -2.80 1.68 -24.35
N SER A 315 -3.82 1.98 -25.15
CA SER A 315 -5.23 1.84 -24.76
C SER A 315 -6.01 1.35 -25.98
N HIS A 316 -6.84 0.31 -25.82
CA HIS A 316 -7.64 -0.28 -26.90
C HIS A 316 -6.80 -0.58 -28.17
N GLY A 317 -5.64 -1.22 -27.98
CA GLY A 317 -4.69 -1.58 -29.04
C GLY A 317 -3.88 -0.42 -29.65
N ASN A 318 -4.15 0.84 -29.28
CA ASN A 318 -3.57 2.03 -29.91
C ASN A 318 -2.67 2.80 -28.93
N LYS A 319 -1.71 3.59 -29.46
CA LYS A 319 -0.89 4.51 -28.65
C LYS A 319 -1.81 5.52 -27.96
N LYS A 320 -1.87 5.50 -26.63
CA LYS A 320 -2.73 6.39 -25.87
C LYS A 320 -2.21 7.83 -25.95
N VAL A 321 -3.05 8.72 -26.47
CA VAL A 321 -2.91 10.16 -26.33
C VAL A 321 -3.68 10.63 -25.10
N PHE A 322 -3.05 11.50 -24.33
CA PHE A 322 -3.62 12.18 -23.17
C PHE A 322 -3.86 13.66 -23.52
N PRO A 323 -5.04 14.23 -23.22
CA PRO A 323 -5.23 15.67 -23.29
C PRO A 323 -4.41 16.34 -22.19
N GLY A 324 -3.62 17.34 -22.57
CA GLY A 324 -2.73 18.07 -21.66
C GLY A 324 -3.42 19.28 -21.03
N ASN A 325 -2.64 20.32 -20.81
CA ASN A 325 -3.09 21.55 -20.15
C ASN A 325 -3.84 22.48 -21.11
N TYR A 326 -4.76 23.26 -20.55
CA TYR A 326 -5.49 24.33 -21.23
C TYR A 326 -5.01 25.74 -20.83
N ASP A 327 -4.19 25.86 -19.78
CA ASP A 327 -3.47 27.06 -19.37
C ASP A 327 -2.09 26.70 -18.77
N ARG A 328 -1.36 27.70 -18.23
CA ARG A 328 0.02 27.52 -17.73
C ARG A 328 0.17 27.15 -16.24
N HIS A 329 -0.88 27.33 -15.46
CA HIS A 329 -0.90 27.22 -14.00
C HIS A 329 -1.73 26.02 -13.51
N SER A 330 -2.88 25.74 -14.13
CA SER A 330 -3.75 24.61 -13.79
C SER A 330 -3.02 23.28 -13.93
N ILE A 331 -3.08 22.46 -12.89
CA ILE A 331 -2.54 21.09 -12.90
C ILE A 331 -3.59 20.16 -13.52
N VAL A 332 -3.24 19.51 -14.63
CA VAL A 332 -4.06 18.46 -15.26
C VAL A 332 -3.47 17.11 -14.89
N THR A 333 -4.30 16.16 -14.48
CA THR A 333 -3.84 14.82 -14.08
C THR A 333 -4.56 13.72 -14.85
N HIS A 334 -3.86 12.60 -15.09
CA HIS A 334 -4.41 11.40 -15.73
C HIS A 334 -3.93 10.15 -15.03
N GLU A 335 -4.85 9.24 -14.75
CA GLU A 335 -4.52 7.91 -14.25
C GLU A 335 -4.17 6.94 -15.39
N PHE A 336 -3.20 6.07 -15.13
CA PHE A 336 -2.84 4.96 -15.98
C PHE A 336 -3.69 3.75 -15.57
N VAL A 337 -4.70 3.45 -16.39
CA VAL A 337 -5.55 2.26 -16.27
C VAL A 337 -5.34 1.39 -17.52
N PRO A 338 -4.64 0.24 -17.43
CA PRO A 338 -3.95 -0.29 -16.25
C PRO A 338 -2.67 0.49 -15.88
N ALA A 339 -2.24 0.40 -14.63
CA ALA A 339 -0.94 0.92 -14.20
C ALA A 339 0.20 0.14 -14.89
N PHE A 340 1.37 0.76 -15.05
CA PHE A 340 2.52 0.15 -15.73
C PHE A 340 3.79 0.12 -14.87
N HIS A 341 4.68 -0.84 -15.15
CA HIS A 341 5.95 -0.99 -14.44
C HIS A 341 7.09 -0.38 -15.26
N ALA A 342 7.88 0.50 -14.64
CA ALA A 342 8.98 1.20 -15.27
C ALA A 342 10.13 1.48 -14.31
N ARG A 343 11.33 1.63 -14.86
CA ARG A 343 12.40 2.43 -14.26
C ARG A 343 12.52 3.77 -14.98
N LEU A 344 12.44 3.76 -16.31
CA LEU A 344 12.57 4.94 -17.17
C LEU A 344 11.19 5.30 -17.75
N VAL A 345 10.80 6.56 -17.66
CA VAL A 345 9.55 7.08 -18.24
C VAL A 345 9.88 8.27 -19.14
N LYS A 346 9.25 8.35 -20.30
CA LYS A 346 9.30 9.49 -21.23
C LYS A 346 7.91 10.04 -21.49
N ILE A 347 7.76 11.35 -21.38
CA ILE A 347 6.60 12.08 -21.87
C ILE A 347 6.96 12.70 -23.23
N HIS A 348 6.11 12.48 -24.24
CA HIS A 348 6.28 12.91 -25.63
C HIS A 348 5.18 13.92 -25.97
N PRO A 349 5.44 15.24 -25.95
CA PRO A 349 4.49 16.25 -26.40
C PRO A 349 4.08 16.04 -27.87
N LEU A 350 2.79 16.14 -28.15
CA LEU A 350 2.22 15.97 -29.49
C LEU A 350 1.55 17.25 -30.01
N SER A 351 0.96 18.04 -29.12
CA SER A 351 0.44 19.39 -29.41
C SER A 351 0.70 20.33 -28.24
N TYR A 352 0.77 21.63 -28.49
CA TYR A 352 1.19 22.65 -27.53
C TYR A 352 0.58 24.01 -27.87
N ASN A 353 0.59 24.93 -26.90
CA ASN A 353 0.25 26.34 -27.10
C ASN A 353 1.54 27.18 -27.16
N TYR A 354 1.75 27.91 -28.26
CA TYR A 354 2.94 28.69 -28.64
C TYR A 354 4.30 27.95 -28.68
N TRP A 355 4.70 27.23 -27.62
CA TRP A 355 5.94 26.48 -27.54
C TRP A 355 5.79 25.26 -26.64
N ILE A 356 6.45 24.15 -26.98
CA ILE A 356 6.48 22.96 -26.10
C ILE A 356 7.23 23.34 -24.82
N SER A 357 6.48 23.47 -23.74
CA SER A 357 6.99 23.66 -22.38
C SER A 357 6.11 22.92 -21.38
N MET A 358 6.70 22.26 -20.39
CA MET A 358 5.92 21.59 -19.34
C MET A 358 6.68 21.41 -18.02
N ARG A 359 5.89 21.28 -16.95
CA ARG A 359 6.21 20.83 -15.60
C ARG A 359 5.43 19.53 -15.32
N ILE A 360 6.03 18.58 -14.60
CA ILE A 360 5.53 17.19 -14.46
C ILE A 360 5.70 16.69 -13.01
N GLU A 361 4.76 15.88 -12.53
CA GLU A 361 4.97 14.89 -11.45
C GLU A 361 4.44 13.51 -11.89
N LEU A 362 5.06 12.44 -11.41
CA LEU A 362 4.58 11.07 -11.56
C LEU A 362 4.18 10.51 -10.20
N TYR A 363 3.14 9.68 -10.17
CA TYR A 363 2.67 9.02 -8.95
C TYR A 363 2.77 7.50 -9.09
N GLY A 364 3.04 6.81 -7.99
CA GLY A 364 3.34 5.39 -8.01
C GLY A 364 3.84 4.81 -6.70
N CYS A 365 4.45 3.63 -6.79
CA CYS A 365 5.15 2.96 -5.70
C CYS A 365 6.31 2.07 -6.21
N PRO A 366 7.46 2.00 -5.51
CA PRO A 366 8.53 1.08 -5.85
C PRO A 366 8.07 -0.39 -5.76
N ILE A 367 8.48 -1.20 -6.74
CA ILE A 367 8.24 -2.65 -6.72
C ILE A 367 9.21 -3.27 -5.70
N LYS A 368 8.73 -4.20 -4.87
CA LYS A 368 9.54 -4.97 -3.91
C LYS A 368 9.64 -6.42 -4.39
N GLY A 369 10.84 -7.02 -4.32
CA GLY A 369 11.05 -8.44 -4.66
C GLY A 369 11.47 -8.70 -6.11
N ILE A 370 12.34 -7.85 -6.65
CA ILE A 370 13.14 -8.09 -7.88
C ILE A 370 14.60 -7.91 -7.47
#